data_AF-A0AAU9BVH9-F1
#
_entry.id   AF-A0AAU9BVH9-F1
#
_cell.length_a   1.000
_cell.length_b   1.000
_cell.length_c   1.000
_cell.angle_alpha   90.00
_cell.angle_beta   90.00
_cell.angle_gamma   90.00
#
_symmetry.space_group_name_H-M   'P 1'
#
loop_
_entity.id
_entity.type
_entity.pdbx_description
1 polymer ?
#
loop_
_entity_poly.entity_id
_entity_poly.type
_entity_poly.pdbx_seq_one_letter_code
_entity_poly.pdbx_strand_id
1 'polypeptide(L)'
;MRTQVTFTRQTGLTLLELVVSLLVMTILTSVAITSVSGIQEQARYEKTVRLLEEFRKAIVGDDDWSKGIRAYAFDMGTLPPNLRALIVPQSPAWRIVTVNAGTDSQFYMGRGWRGPYLYASSSPDDPDALRDSWGGVTNPTYDNDQYYGWVVSPLSPTTSMRIESYGSDSQDGPSNNCGQDTSYQDDCLIDITENTWKVSLPQITLHFLDTTTTTALTNVTTCLQVYYRSPAVALGVVSVTSDPTPLAVTSKPQYRSPPFNFSAGPSVPAGQNYIALFRCNSLGVITNLNNIYPSGRRPLAVDMRPGSTIPVIDW
;
A
#
# COMPACT_ATOMS: atom_id res chain seq x y z
N MET A 1 -37.73 -65.63 -54.45
CA MET A 1 -37.52 -64.46 -53.56
C MET A 1 -37.10 -63.28 -54.41
N ARG A 2 -37.94 -62.25 -54.56
CA ARG A 2 -37.60 -60.98 -55.23
C ARG A 2 -37.29 -59.95 -54.16
N THR A 3 -36.04 -59.53 -54.07
CA THR A 3 -35.59 -58.47 -53.15
C THR A 3 -36.01 -57.13 -53.75
N GLN A 4 -36.95 -56.42 -53.10
CA GLN A 4 -37.28 -55.05 -53.50
C GLN A 4 -36.25 -54.10 -52.90
N VAL A 5 -35.56 -53.37 -53.78
CA VAL A 5 -34.69 -52.25 -53.41
C VAL A 5 -35.55 -50.99 -53.39
N THR A 6 -35.82 -50.46 -52.20
CA THR A 6 -36.51 -49.18 -51.99
C THR A 6 -35.50 -48.04 -52.11
N PHE A 7 -35.60 -47.25 -53.17
CA PHE A 7 -34.87 -45.99 -53.29
C PHE A 7 -35.59 -44.89 -52.51
N THR A 8 -35.00 -44.43 -51.41
CA THR A 8 -35.44 -43.22 -50.70
C THR A 8 -35.09 -42.00 -51.55
N ARG A 9 -36.12 -41.23 -51.95
CA ARG A 9 -35.98 -40.00 -52.72
C ARG A 9 -35.21 -38.96 -51.89
N GLN A 10 -33.97 -38.68 -52.27
CA GLN A 10 -33.21 -37.55 -51.71
C GLN A 10 -33.83 -36.25 -52.22
N THR A 11 -34.48 -35.50 -51.32
CA THR A 11 -34.88 -34.12 -51.57
C THR A 11 -33.64 -33.25 -51.48
N GLY A 12 -33.08 -32.88 -52.64
CA GLY A 12 -32.01 -31.88 -52.70
C GLY A 12 -32.55 -30.51 -52.28
N LEU A 13 -31.75 -29.74 -51.54
CA LEU A 13 -32.04 -28.35 -51.20
C LEU A 13 -32.31 -27.56 -52.47
N THR A 14 -33.39 -26.79 -52.47
CA THR A 14 -33.64 -25.87 -53.59
C THR A 14 -32.62 -24.74 -53.56
N LEU A 15 -32.29 -24.17 -54.72
CA LEU A 15 -31.36 -23.03 -54.81
C LEU A 15 -31.81 -21.87 -53.90
N LEU A 16 -33.13 -21.65 -53.80
CA LEU A 16 -33.72 -20.66 -52.91
C LEU A 16 -33.45 -20.97 -51.44
N GLU A 17 -33.64 -22.21 -51.01
CA GLU A 17 -33.44 -22.64 -49.63
C GLU A 17 -31.98 -22.53 -49.20
N LEU A 18 -31.04 -22.81 -50.11
CA LEU A 18 -29.61 -22.63 -49.86
C LEU A 18 -29.26 -21.15 -49.70
N VAL A 19 -29.80 -20.26 -50.54
CA VAL A 19 -29.56 -18.81 -50.43
C VAL A 19 -30.17 -18.24 -49.15
N VAL A 20 -31.39 -18.64 -48.79
CA VAL A 20 -32.05 -18.20 -47.54
C VAL A 20 -31.29 -18.72 -46.32
N SER A 21 -30.84 -19.98 -46.32
CA SER A 21 -30.08 -20.54 -45.20
C SER A 21 -28.75 -19.84 -45.00
N LEU A 22 -28.03 -19.53 -46.08
CA LEU A 22 -26.79 -18.76 -46.01
C LEU A 22 -27.04 -17.35 -45.48
N LEU A 23 -28.10 -16.68 -45.92
CA LEU A 23 -28.48 -15.36 -45.43
C LEU A 23 -28.84 -15.37 -43.93
N VAL A 24 -29.57 -16.39 -43.46
CA VAL A 24 -29.89 -16.52 -42.03
C VAL A 24 -28.62 -16.83 -41.22
N MET A 25 -27.74 -17.71 -41.72
CA MET A 25 -26.47 -18.03 -41.05
C MET A 25 -25.56 -16.81 -40.93
N THR A 26 -25.44 -15.97 -41.96
CA THR A 26 -24.60 -14.76 -41.89
C THR A 26 -25.15 -13.75 -40.88
N ILE A 27 -26.47 -13.57 -40.82
CA ILE A 27 -27.12 -12.70 -39.83
C ILE A 27 -26.90 -13.22 -38.42
N LEU A 28 -27.15 -14.52 -38.17
CA LEU A 28 -26.96 -15.12 -36.85
C LEU A 28 -25.49 -15.09 -36.40
N THR A 29 -24.57 -15.34 -37.33
CA THR A 29 -23.12 -15.28 -37.04
C THR A 29 -22.71 -13.85 -36.69
N SER A 30 -23.24 -12.84 -37.39
CA SER A 30 -22.97 -11.42 -37.09
C SER A 30 -23.43 -11.05 -35.68
N VAL A 31 -24.66 -11.42 -35.30
CA VAL A 31 -25.20 -11.18 -33.96
C VAL A 31 -24.42 -11.94 -32.87
N ALA A 32 -24.01 -13.17 -33.17
CA ALA A 32 -23.19 -13.95 -32.23
C ALA A 32 -21.82 -13.30 -31.99
N ILE A 33 -21.17 -12.76 -33.03
CA ILE A 33 -19.86 -12.09 -32.91
C ILE A 33 -19.98 -10.81 -32.07
N THR A 34 -20.98 -9.97 -32.33
CA THR A 34 -21.16 -8.71 -31.57
C THR A 34 -21.53 -8.95 -30.11
N SER A 35 -22.18 -10.08 -29.79
CA SER A 35 -22.47 -10.46 -28.41
C SER A 35 -21.23 -10.95 -27.64
N VAL A 36 -20.23 -11.52 -28.32
CA VAL A 36 -19.04 -12.08 -27.66
C VAL A 36 -18.01 -11.00 -27.32
N SER A 37 -17.90 -9.94 -28.14
CA SER A 37 -16.92 -8.86 -27.90
C SER A 37 -17.16 -8.16 -26.56
N GLY A 38 -18.41 -7.82 -26.24
CA GLY A 38 -18.74 -7.14 -24.98
C GLY A 38 -18.41 -7.95 -23.72
N ILE A 39 -18.53 -9.29 -23.78
CA ILE A 39 -18.16 -10.17 -22.66
C ILE A 39 -16.64 -10.18 -22.45
N GLN A 40 -15.86 -10.21 -23.55
CA GLN A 40 -14.40 -10.20 -23.46
C GLN A 40 -13.87 -8.87 -22.93
N GLU A 41 -14.44 -7.75 -23.37
CA GLU A 41 -14.06 -6.41 -22.92
C GLU A 41 -14.36 -6.20 -21.44
N GLN A 42 -15.55 -6.60 -20.99
CA GLN A 42 -15.90 -6.58 -19.56
C GLN A 42 -14.94 -7.42 -18.72
N ALA A 43 -14.60 -8.63 -19.18
CA ALA A 43 -13.66 -9.50 -18.46
C ALA A 43 -12.25 -8.91 -18.37
N ARG A 44 -11.78 -8.23 -19.43
CA ARG A 44 -10.50 -7.51 -19.43
C ARG A 44 -10.52 -6.36 -18.44
N TYR A 45 -11.57 -5.54 -18.49
CA TYR A 45 -11.76 -4.43 -17.58
C TYR A 45 -11.77 -4.89 -16.10
N GLU A 46 -12.57 -5.90 -15.75
CA GLU A 46 -12.64 -6.43 -14.38
C GLU A 46 -11.29 -6.94 -13.89
N LYS A 47 -10.53 -7.61 -14.75
CA LYS A 47 -9.18 -8.09 -14.42
C LYS A 47 -8.20 -6.92 -14.21
N THR A 48 -8.28 -5.86 -15.02
CA THR A 48 -7.47 -4.64 -14.86
C THR A 48 -7.77 -3.93 -13.54
N VAL A 49 -9.05 -3.72 -13.22
CA VAL A 49 -9.49 -3.10 -11.95
C VAL A 49 -9.02 -3.93 -10.75
N ARG A 50 -9.17 -5.25 -10.83
CA ARG A 50 -8.69 -6.15 -9.78
C ARG A 50 -7.18 -6.03 -9.57
N LEU A 51 -6.41 -5.93 -10.64
CA LEU A 51 -4.96 -5.81 -10.57
C LEU A 51 -4.52 -4.45 -9.96
N LEU A 52 -5.23 -3.36 -10.24
CA LEU A 52 -5.03 -2.07 -9.57
C LEU A 52 -5.29 -2.14 -8.06
N GLU A 53 -6.34 -2.83 -7.65
CA GLU A 53 -6.61 -3.06 -6.23
C GLU A 53 -5.54 -3.95 -5.57
N GLU A 54 -5.03 -4.95 -6.30
CA GLU A 54 -3.90 -5.76 -5.84
C GLU A 54 -2.63 -4.89 -5.70
N PHE A 55 -2.35 -3.95 -6.61
CA PHE A 55 -1.26 -2.97 -6.43
C PHE A 55 -1.47 -2.11 -5.18
N ARG A 56 -2.67 -1.57 -4.97
CA ARG A 56 -3.00 -0.78 -3.76
C ARG A 56 -2.66 -1.56 -2.51
N LYS A 57 -3.17 -2.79 -2.42
CA LYS A 57 -3.01 -3.67 -1.27
C LYS A 57 -1.56 -4.06 -1.04
N ALA A 58 -0.81 -4.31 -2.12
CA ALA A 58 0.61 -4.63 -2.02
C ALA A 58 1.46 -3.43 -1.55
N ILE A 59 1.09 -2.21 -1.94
CA ILE A 59 1.84 -1.00 -1.61
C ILE A 59 1.51 -0.52 -0.20
N VAL A 60 0.21 -0.35 0.10
CA VAL A 60 -0.30 0.29 1.33
C VAL A 60 -0.79 -0.72 2.37
N GLY A 61 -1.22 -1.90 1.93
CA GLY A 61 -1.85 -2.91 2.77
C GLY A 61 -3.34 -3.03 2.52
N ASP A 62 -3.92 -4.13 3.01
CA ASP A 62 -5.37 -4.31 3.01
C ASP A 62 -6.00 -3.63 4.23
N ASP A 63 -7.27 -3.23 4.11
CA ASP A 63 -8.05 -2.67 5.20
C ASP A 63 -8.45 -3.73 6.25
N ASP A 64 -8.23 -5.01 5.96
CA ASP A 64 -8.46 -6.14 6.89
C ASP A 64 -7.21 -6.46 7.72
N TRP A 65 -7.04 -5.70 8.81
CA TRP A 65 -5.89 -5.79 9.73
C TRP A 65 -5.84 -7.11 10.53
N SER A 66 -6.88 -7.95 10.48
CA SER A 66 -6.95 -9.21 11.24
C SER A 66 -5.95 -10.26 10.75
N LYS A 67 -5.50 -10.14 9.48
CA LYS A 67 -4.63 -11.11 8.81
C LYS A 67 -3.14 -10.80 8.92
N GLY A 68 -2.77 -9.73 9.64
CA GLY A 68 -1.42 -9.21 9.71
C GLY A 68 -1.06 -8.48 8.42
N ILE A 69 -0.69 -7.21 8.51
CA ILE A 69 -0.45 -6.42 7.31
C ILE A 69 1.00 -6.53 6.88
N ARG A 70 1.15 -6.95 5.64
CA ARG A 70 2.39 -6.90 4.89
C ARG A 70 2.13 -6.04 3.67
N ALA A 71 2.84 -4.93 3.61
CA ALA A 71 2.76 -3.97 2.53
C ALA A 71 4.12 -3.36 2.34
N TYR A 72 4.45 -3.01 1.10
CA TYR A 72 5.75 -2.43 0.77
C TYR A 72 6.04 -1.20 1.62
N ALA A 73 5.09 -0.26 1.72
CA ALA A 73 5.27 0.97 2.49
C ALA A 73 5.44 0.70 3.99
N PHE A 74 4.83 -0.35 4.52
CA PHE A 74 4.91 -0.69 5.93
C PHE A 74 6.27 -1.27 6.28
N ASP A 75 6.83 -2.13 5.42
CA ASP A 75 8.11 -2.79 5.66
C ASP A 75 9.31 -1.90 5.29
N MET A 76 9.18 -1.09 4.24
CA MET A 76 10.25 -0.23 3.71
C MET A 76 10.21 1.20 4.25
N GLY A 77 9.06 1.68 4.73
CA GLY A 77 8.86 3.07 5.15
C GLY A 77 8.87 4.07 3.99
N THR A 78 8.66 3.62 2.75
CA THR A 78 8.63 4.43 1.54
C THR A 78 7.77 3.77 0.46
N LEU A 79 7.39 4.52 -0.57
CA LEU A 79 6.73 3.97 -1.74
C LEU A 79 7.73 3.17 -2.60
N PRO A 80 7.26 2.16 -3.35
CA PRO A 80 8.14 1.43 -4.25
C PRO A 80 8.62 2.33 -5.38
N PRO A 81 9.89 2.22 -5.81
CA PRO A 81 10.41 3.03 -6.92
C PRO A 81 9.74 2.68 -8.27
N ASN A 82 9.28 1.43 -8.41
CA ASN A 82 8.59 0.88 -9.57
C ASN A 82 7.75 -0.36 -9.16
N LEU A 83 6.92 -0.87 -10.07
CA LEU A 83 6.03 -2.01 -9.77
C LEU A 83 6.80 -3.32 -9.57
N ARG A 84 7.95 -3.48 -10.22
CA ARG A 84 8.84 -4.63 -10.01
C ARG A 84 9.29 -4.81 -8.57
N ALA A 85 9.42 -3.72 -7.81
CA ALA A 85 9.77 -3.76 -6.39
C ALA A 85 8.76 -4.54 -5.53
N LEU A 86 7.55 -4.76 -6.05
CA LEU A 86 6.51 -5.56 -5.40
C LEU A 86 6.71 -7.07 -5.56
N ILE A 87 7.50 -7.54 -6.52
CA ILE A 87 7.68 -8.98 -6.79
C ILE A 87 9.14 -9.42 -6.69
N VAL A 88 10.10 -8.53 -6.95
CA VAL A 88 11.53 -8.82 -6.90
C VAL A 88 12.13 -8.30 -5.59
N PRO A 89 13.00 -9.08 -4.90
CA PRO A 89 13.72 -8.65 -3.72
C PRO A 89 14.39 -7.28 -3.89
N GLN A 90 14.14 -6.37 -2.95
CA GLN A 90 14.74 -5.04 -2.93
C GLN A 90 15.80 -4.88 -1.82
N SER A 91 16.66 -3.88 -2.00
CA SER A 91 17.59 -3.44 -0.97
C SER A 91 16.98 -2.30 -0.14
N PRO A 92 17.14 -2.31 1.20
CA PRO A 92 17.75 -3.37 1.99
C PRO A 92 16.81 -4.58 2.14
N ALA A 93 17.36 -5.79 2.12
CA ALA A 93 16.61 -6.99 2.49
C ALA A 93 16.12 -6.91 3.95
N TRP A 94 15.04 -7.62 4.25
CA TRP A 94 14.48 -7.68 5.59
C TRP A 94 15.53 -8.05 6.64
N ARG A 95 15.63 -7.21 7.66
CA ARG A 95 16.46 -7.44 8.84
C ARG A 95 15.85 -6.80 10.06
N ILE A 96 16.18 -7.38 11.20
CA ILE A 96 15.93 -6.77 12.50
C ILE A 96 17.13 -5.88 12.83
N VAL A 97 16.87 -4.63 13.19
CA VAL A 97 17.89 -3.64 13.53
C VAL A 97 17.75 -3.29 14.99
N THR A 98 18.89 -3.30 15.68
CA THR A 98 18.97 -2.81 17.06
C THR A 98 19.01 -1.30 17.04
N VAL A 99 18.02 -0.68 17.69
CA VAL A 99 17.93 0.76 17.84
C VAL A 99 18.21 1.11 19.30
N ASN A 100 19.16 2.00 19.51
CA ASN A 100 19.51 2.51 20.84
C ASN A 100 18.59 3.70 21.16
N ALA A 101 17.73 3.52 22.16
CA ALA A 101 16.92 4.57 22.77
C ALA A 101 17.55 5.06 24.09
N GLY A 102 18.88 5.00 24.21
CA GLY A 102 19.62 5.17 25.46
C GLY A 102 20.80 4.20 25.56
N THR A 103 21.66 4.35 26.57
CA THR A 103 22.73 3.37 26.86
C THR A 103 22.16 2.04 27.33
N ASP A 104 21.05 2.08 28.07
CA ASP A 104 20.48 0.88 28.74
C ASP A 104 19.13 0.46 28.13
N SER A 105 18.72 1.11 27.05
CA SER A 105 17.45 0.84 26.39
C SER A 105 17.65 0.61 24.90
N GLN A 106 17.48 -0.65 24.52
CA GLN A 106 17.54 -1.11 23.15
C GLN A 106 16.22 -1.74 22.79
N PHE A 107 15.80 -1.53 21.56
CA PHE A 107 14.67 -2.24 20.97
C PHE A 107 15.05 -2.73 19.59
N TYR A 108 14.29 -3.72 19.14
CA TYR A 108 14.50 -4.37 17.86
C TYR A 108 13.39 -3.93 16.91
N MET A 109 13.77 -3.26 15.83
CA MET A 109 12.82 -2.86 14.79
C MET A 109 13.10 -3.65 13.52
N GLY A 110 12.09 -4.33 13.00
CA GLY A 110 12.15 -4.93 11.67
C GLY A 110 12.09 -3.86 10.59
N ARG A 111 12.95 -3.96 9.57
CA ARG A 111 12.95 -3.07 8.40
C ARG A 111 13.44 -3.81 7.15
N GLY A 112 13.08 -3.28 5.99
CA GLY A 112 13.57 -3.75 4.70
C GLY A 112 12.57 -4.66 4.00
N TRP A 113 12.94 -5.13 2.83
CA TRP A 113 12.01 -5.84 1.95
C TRP A 113 11.75 -7.24 2.51
N ARG A 114 10.50 -7.52 2.89
CA ARG A 114 10.12 -8.77 3.56
C ARG A 114 9.46 -9.80 2.66
N GLY A 115 9.17 -9.47 1.41
CA GLY A 115 8.72 -10.48 0.47
C GLY A 115 8.17 -9.91 -0.80
N PRO A 116 7.89 -10.79 -1.77
CA PRO A 116 7.02 -10.40 -2.85
C PRO A 116 5.66 -10.07 -2.23
N TYR A 117 5.24 -8.82 -2.40
CA TYR A 117 3.93 -8.30 -2.00
C TYR A 117 2.87 -8.63 -3.06
N LEU A 118 3.31 -9.02 -4.26
CA LEU A 118 2.49 -9.57 -5.33
C LEU A 118 3.12 -10.84 -5.91
N TYR A 119 2.29 -11.66 -6.55
CA TYR A 119 2.76 -12.80 -7.33
C TYR A 119 2.49 -12.53 -8.80
N ALA A 120 3.54 -12.54 -9.61
CA ALA A 120 3.42 -12.45 -11.05
C ALA A 120 3.09 -13.81 -11.65
N SER A 121 2.41 -13.79 -12.80
CA SER A 121 2.02 -15.01 -13.52
C SER A 121 3.16 -15.61 -14.37
N SER A 122 4.15 -14.80 -14.71
CA SER A 122 5.35 -15.19 -15.47
C SER A 122 6.64 -14.71 -14.77
N SER A 123 7.78 -14.81 -15.46
CA SER A 123 9.06 -14.34 -14.93
C SER A 123 9.01 -12.84 -14.60
N PRO A 124 9.57 -12.36 -13.48
CA PRO A 124 9.61 -10.93 -13.17
C PRO A 124 10.31 -10.06 -14.24
N ASP A 125 11.16 -10.67 -15.06
CA ASP A 125 11.89 -10.03 -16.17
C ASP A 125 11.05 -9.90 -17.46
N ASP A 126 9.87 -10.52 -17.48
CA ASP A 126 8.93 -10.46 -18.59
C ASP A 126 8.07 -9.19 -18.46
N PRO A 127 8.05 -8.26 -19.43
CA PRO A 127 7.17 -7.10 -19.43
C PRO A 127 5.67 -7.44 -19.30
N ASP A 128 5.28 -8.68 -19.60
CA ASP A 128 3.89 -9.14 -19.51
C ASP A 128 3.52 -9.69 -18.11
N ALA A 129 4.49 -9.78 -17.17
CA ALA A 129 4.30 -10.49 -15.90
C ALA A 129 3.20 -9.92 -15.00
N LEU A 130 3.02 -8.59 -15.03
CA LEU A 130 1.98 -7.84 -14.31
C LEU A 130 1.24 -6.89 -15.25
N ARG A 131 1.20 -7.18 -16.55
CA ARG A 131 0.54 -6.33 -17.54
C ARG A 131 -0.98 -6.35 -17.36
N ASP A 132 -1.61 -5.23 -17.68
CA ASP A 132 -3.07 -5.14 -17.69
C ASP A 132 -3.68 -6.08 -18.76
N SER A 133 -5.01 -6.13 -18.83
CA SER A 133 -5.70 -7.01 -19.78
C SER A 133 -5.87 -6.43 -21.19
N TRP A 134 -5.44 -5.19 -21.40
CA TRP A 134 -5.54 -4.47 -22.67
C TRP A 134 -4.22 -4.47 -23.45
N GLY A 135 -3.12 -4.81 -22.79
CA GLY A 135 -1.79 -4.80 -23.35
C GLY A 135 -0.93 -3.65 -22.81
N GLY A 136 -1.47 -2.78 -21.96
CA GLY A 136 -0.77 -1.62 -21.42
C GLY A 136 -0.33 -0.63 -22.49
N VAL A 137 0.45 0.35 -22.06
CA VAL A 137 1.03 1.34 -22.96
C VAL A 137 2.26 0.78 -23.66
N THR A 138 2.48 1.18 -24.92
CA THR A 138 3.65 0.77 -25.72
C THR A 138 4.86 1.71 -25.57
N ASN A 139 4.75 2.72 -24.71
CA ASN A 139 5.83 3.64 -24.43
C ASN A 139 6.97 2.91 -23.71
N PRO A 140 8.22 2.86 -24.23
CA PRO A 140 9.33 2.12 -23.62
C PRO A 140 9.68 2.50 -22.18
N THR A 141 9.26 3.70 -21.75
CA THR A 141 9.40 4.16 -20.36
C THR A 141 8.61 3.27 -19.39
N TYR A 142 7.46 2.77 -19.83
CA TYR A 142 6.52 1.98 -19.02
C TYR A 142 6.39 0.54 -19.53
N ASP A 143 6.57 0.32 -20.83
CA ASP A 143 6.63 -1.00 -21.46
C ASP A 143 7.99 -1.66 -21.23
N ASN A 144 8.20 -2.11 -19.99
CA ASN A 144 9.41 -2.80 -19.57
C ASN A 144 9.13 -3.65 -18.33
N ASP A 145 10.17 -4.32 -17.87
CA ASP A 145 10.17 -5.21 -16.71
C ASP A 145 10.13 -4.48 -15.35
N GLN A 146 9.97 -3.14 -15.35
CA GLN A 146 9.85 -2.31 -14.14
C GLN A 146 8.41 -1.84 -13.91
N TYR A 147 7.69 -1.52 -14.98
CA TYR A 147 6.34 -0.94 -14.94
C TYR A 147 5.28 -1.78 -15.66
N TYR A 148 5.66 -2.81 -16.41
CA TYR A 148 4.76 -3.80 -17.02
C TYR A 148 3.61 -3.20 -17.86
N GLY A 149 3.87 -2.08 -18.55
CA GLY A 149 2.87 -1.38 -19.36
C GLY A 149 1.94 -0.44 -18.58
N TRP A 150 2.12 -0.28 -17.27
CA TRP A 150 1.37 0.68 -16.46
C TRP A 150 2.04 2.04 -16.42
N VAL A 151 1.25 3.10 -16.54
CA VAL A 151 1.74 4.46 -16.39
C VAL A 151 1.85 4.77 -14.91
N VAL A 152 3.06 5.09 -14.46
CA VAL A 152 3.33 5.45 -13.06
C VAL A 152 3.84 6.87 -12.97
N SER A 153 3.15 7.71 -12.19
CA SER A 153 3.53 9.11 -12.01
C SER A 153 3.56 9.53 -10.52
N PRO A 154 4.58 10.29 -10.08
CA PRO A 154 5.86 10.49 -10.76
C PRO A 154 6.68 9.19 -10.84
N LEU A 155 7.65 9.15 -11.75
CA LEU A 155 8.68 8.10 -11.74
C LEU A 155 9.50 8.20 -10.45
N SER A 156 9.79 7.05 -9.80
CA SER A 156 10.46 6.99 -8.50
C SER A 156 9.76 7.83 -7.40
N PRO A 157 8.50 7.51 -7.07
CA PRO A 157 7.70 8.31 -6.16
C PRO A 157 8.22 8.26 -4.73
N THR A 158 8.11 9.40 -4.02
CA THR A 158 8.58 9.55 -2.64
C THR A 158 7.46 9.95 -1.67
N THR A 159 6.44 10.67 -2.15
CA THR A 159 5.32 11.19 -1.36
C THR A 159 3.98 10.64 -1.82
N SER A 160 3.73 10.70 -3.14
CA SER A 160 2.54 10.17 -3.80
C SER A 160 2.93 9.35 -5.03
N MET A 161 2.10 8.38 -5.37
CA MET A 161 2.21 7.55 -6.58
C MET A 161 0.83 7.42 -7.20
N ARG A 162 0.74 7.60 -8.51
CA ARG A 162 -0.40 7.24 -9.34
C ARG A 162 0.00 6.07 -10.22
N ILE A 163 -0.89 5.09 -10.35
CA ILE A 163 -0.76 3.97 -11.29
C ILE A 163 -1.99 3.99 -12.18
N GLU A 164 -1.79 3.91 -13.50
CA GLU A 164 -2.84 4.14 -14.48
C GLU A 164 -2.73 3.17 -15.67
N SER A 165 -3.88 2.73 -16.16
CA SER A 165 -4.07 1.91 -17.36
C SER A 165 -4.89 2.71 -18.37
N TYR A 166 -4.38 2.83 -19.60
CA TYR A 166 -4.99 3.58 -20.71
C TYR A 166 -6.12 2.83 -21.44
N GLY A 167 -6.92 2.05 -20.69
CA GLY A 167 -8.04 1.29 -21.24
C GLY A 167 -7.75 0.50 -22.53
N SER A 168 -8.80 0.36 -23.35
CA SER A 168 -8.76 -0.41 -24.59
C SER A 168 -8.12 0.30 -25.78
N ASP A 169 -8.01 1.63 -25.75
CA ASP A 169 -7.44 2.43 -26.83
C ASP A 169 -5.94 2.69 -26.67
N SER A 170 -5.39 2.38 -25.49
CA SER A 170 -3.97 2.56 -25.13
C SER A 170 -3.50 4.00 -25.28
N GLN A 171 -4.42 4.97 -25.12
CA GLN A 171 -4.14 6.40 -25.23
C GLN A 171 -4.45 7.12 -23.91
N ASP A 172 -3.71 8.21 -23.67
CA ASP A 172 -3.96 9.08 -22.52
C ASP A 172 -5.32 9.78 -22.70
N GLY A 173 -6.25 9.48 -21.80
CA GLY A 173 -7.64 9.87 -21.89
C GLY A 173 -8.15 10.59 -20.63
N PRO A 174 -9.45 10.92 -20.58
CA PRO A 174 -10.06 11.35 -19.34
C PRO A 174 -10.03 10.18 -18.33
N SER A 175 -9.34 10.39 -17.21
CA SER A 175 -9.37 9.45 -16.10
C SER A 175 -10.70 9.53 -15.35
N ASN A 176 -11.40 8.40 -15.29
CA ASN A 176 -12.72 8.31 -14.68
C ASN A 176 -12.72 7.44 -13.40
N ASN A 177 -11.54 7.19 -12.81
CA ASN A 177 -11.33 6.27 -11.68
C ASN A 177 -11.94 4.89 -11.96
N CYS A 178 -11.69 4.36 -13.15
CA CYS A 178 -12.27 3.09 -13.59
C CYS A 178 -13.80 3.13 -13.65
N GLY A 179 -14.42 4.27 -13.95
CA GLY A 179 -15.83 4.34 -14.29
C GLY A 179 -16.14 3.43 -15.49
N GLN A 180 -17.29 2.76 -15.44
CA GLN A 180 -17.78 1.99 -16.57
C GLN A 180 -18.23 2.94 -17.67
N ASP A 181 -17.33 3.34 -18.55
CA ASP A 181 -17.76 3.78 -19.87
C ASP A 181 -18.09 2.54 -20.70
N THR A 182 -19.18 2.64 -21.45
CA THR A 182 -19.65 1.64 -22.42
C THR A 182 -18.62 1.26 -23.48
N SER A 183 -17.58 2.08 -23.68
CA SER A 183 -16.52 1.84 -24.65
C SER A 183 -15.24 1.23 -24.08
N TYR A 184 -15.08 1.20 -22.74
CA TYR A 184 -13.83 0.80 -22.06
C TYR A 184 -12.57 1.54 -22.53
N GLN A 185 -12.73 2.73 -23.13
CA GLN A 185 -11.61 3.57 -23.58
C GLN A 185 -11.07 4.45 -22.45
N ASP A 186 -11.90 4.78 -21.47
CA ASP A 186 -11.50 5.64 -20.36
C ASP A 186 -10.39 5.03 -19.48
N ASP A 187 -9.55 5.92 -18.96
CA ASP A 187 -8.40 5.55 -18.13
C ASP A 187 -8.83 5.14 -16.73
N CYS A 188 -8.21 4.05 -16.29
CA CYS A 188 -8.45 3.45 -14.98
C CYS A 188 -7.20 3.65 -14.12
N LEU A 189 -7.35 4.42 -13.04
CA LEU A 189 -6.23 4.82 -12.21
C LEU A 189 -6.47 4.57 -10.73
N ILE A 190 -5.38 4.57 -9.99
CA ILE A 190 -5.38 4.64 -8.54
C ILE A 190 -4.36 5.65 -8.04
N ASP A 191 -4.82 6.50 -7.11
CA ASP A 191 -3.98 7.48 -6.42
C ASP A 191 -3.60 7.01 -5.01
N ILE A 192 -2.30 6.91 -4.78
CA ILE A 192 -1.68 6.65 -3.49
C ILE A 192 -1.07 7.97 -3.02
N THR A 193 -1.81 8.71 -2.20
CA THR A 193 -1.36 10.00 -1.65
C THR A 193 -0.62 9.80 -0.33
N GLU A 194 0.07 10.82 0.17
CA GLU A 194 0.80 10.73 1.45
C GLU A 194 -0.08 10.26 2.62
N ASN A 195 -1.33 10.72 2.67
CA ASN A 195 -2.29 10.35 3.71
C ASN A 195 -2.76 8.89 3.63
N THR A 196 -2.49 8.18 2.54
CA THR A 196 -2.86 6.76 2.41
C THR A 196 -1.88 5.83 3.07
N TRP A 197 -0.60 6.22 3.21
CA TRP A 197 0.46 5.33 3.72
C TRP A 197 1.29 5.97 4.85
N LYS A 198 1.09 7.25 5.14
CA LYS A 198 1.65 7.93 6.31
C LYS A 198 0.56 8.34 7.30
N VAL A 199 0.99 8.54 8.54
CA VAL A 199 0.19 9.03 9.65
C VAL A 199 0.73 10.39 10.05
N SER A 200 -0.11 11.42 9.97
CA SER A 200 0.22 12.75 10.52
C SER A 200 0.16 12.70 12.04
N LEU A 201 1.17 13.24 12.71
CA LEU A 201 1.29 13.26 14.16
C LEU A 201 1.15 14.68 14.70
N PRO A 202 -0.04 15.31 14.73
CA PRO A 202 -0.19 16.63 15.35
C PRO A 202 -0.02 16.57 16.88
N GLN A 203 -0.58 15.51 17.49
CA GLN A 203 -0.59 15.31 18.93
C GLN A 203 -0.72 13.82 19.26
N ILE A 204 -0.04 13.36 20.31
CA ILE A 204 -0.20 12.02 20.89
C ILE A 204 -0.50 12.17 22.38
N THR A 205 -1.55 11.51 22.85
CA THR A 205 -1.87 11.44 24.29
C THR A 205 -1.41 10.09 24.84
N LEU A 206 -0.48 10.10 25.79
CA LEU A 206 -0.01 8.89 26.46
C LEU A 206 -0.65 8.74 27.83
N HIS A 207 -1.11 7.55 28.15
CA HIS A 207 -1.62 7.21 29.47
C HIS A 207 -0.58 6.37 30.20
N PHE A 208 -0.10 6.85 31.33
CA PHE A 208 0.88 6.07 32.10
C PHE A 208 0.70 6.26 33.59
N LEU A 209 1.11 5.24 34.33
CA LEU A 209 1.21 5.31 35.78
C LEU A 209 2.58 5.87 36.14
N ASP A 210 2.60 7.10 36.63
CA ASP A 210 3.80 7.71 37.17
C ASP A 210 4.05 7.14 38.57
N THR A 211 5.01 6.21 38.69
CA THR A 211 5.39 5.60 39.98
C THR A 211 6.59 6.30 40.62
N THR A 212 7.02 7.47 40.12
CA THR A 212 8.21 8.14 40.66
C THR A 212 7.93 8.71 42.05
N THR A 213 8.43 8.01 43.08
CA THR A 213 8.37 8.48 44.47
C THR A 213 9.68 9.19 44.82
N THR A 214 9.89 10.39 44.28
CA THR A 214 11.03 11.23 44.70
C THR A 214 10.60 12.22 45.78
N THR A 215 11.42 12.35 46.81
CA THR A 215 11.22 13.30 47.94
C THR A 215 11.41 14.76 47.53
N ALA A 216 12.02 15.03 46.38
CA ALA A 216 12.08 16.34 45.75
C ALA A 216 11.04 16.44 44.63
N LEU A 217 10.01 17.28 44.83
CA LEU A 217 8.93 17.54 43.87
C LEU A 217 9.37 18.60 42.84
N THR A 218 10.39 18.28 42.03
CA THR A 218 10.77 19.15 40.91
C THR A 218 9.98 18.75 39.68
N ASN A 219 9.31 19.71 39.04
CA ASN A 219 8.67 19.49 37.75
C ASN A 219 9.68 18.92 36.75
N VAL A 220 9.28 17.88 36.02
CA VAL A 220 10.10 17.23 35.00
C VAL A 220 9.54 17.61 33.64
N THR A 221 10.39 18.15 32.78
CA THR A 221 10.02 18.37 31.39
C THR A 221 10.29 17.10 30.59
N THR A 222 9.28 16.64 29.85
CA THR A 222 9.33 15.40 29.07
C THR A 222 9.02 15.63 27.61
N CYS A 223 9.61 14.80 26.76
CA CYS A 223 9.42 14.81 25.32
C CYS A 223 9.15 13.39 24.84
N LEU A 224 8.17 13.23 23.95
CA LEU A 224 7.86 11.97 23.31
C LEU A 224 8.69 11.85 22.03
N GLN A 225 9.40 10.75 21.86
CA GLN A 225 10.13 10.42 20.65
C GLN A 225 9.45 9.25 19.94
N VAL A 226 9.18 9.42 18.65
CA VAL A 226 8.60 8.40 17.78
C VAL A 226 9.67 7.94 16.80
N TYR A 227 9.99 6.66 16.83
CA TYR A 227 10.92 6.00 15.91
C TYR A 227 10.14 5.31 14.79
N TYR A 228 10.56 5.56 13.56
CA TYR A 228 9.93 5.02 12.35
C TYR A 228 10.99 4.64 11.31
N ARG A 229 10.60 3.78 10.37
CA ARG A 229 11.48 3.33 9.29
C ARG A 229 11.64 4.42 8.24
N SER A 230 12.86 4.61 7.74
CA SER A 230 13.12 5.46 6.57
C SER A 230 14.32 4.93 5.80
N PRO A 231 14.19 4.68 4.48
CA PRO A 231 15.31 4.20 3.68
C PRO A 231 16.40 5.26 3.47
N ALA A 232 16.13 6.53 3.78
CA ALA A 232 17.05 7.65 3.54
C ALA A 232 18.27 7.65 4.47
N VAL A 233 18.28 6.82 5.52
CA VAL A 233 19.36 6.77 6.52
C VAL A 233 19.96 5.36 6.57
N ALA A 234 21.27 5.25 6.79
CA ALA A 234 21.98 3.97 6.79
C ALA A 234 21.43 2.94 7.80
N LEU A 235 21.07 3.41 9.01
CA LEU A 235 20.40 2.61 10.04
C LEU A 235 18.92 2.37 9.76
N GLY A 236 18.37 3.00 8.74
CA GLY A 236 17.01 2.82 8.25
C GLY A 236 15.91 3.16 9.26
N VAL A 237 16.27 3.81 10.36
CA VAL A 237 15.38 4.24 11.43
C VAL A 237 15.69 5.69 11.73
N VAL A 238 14.65 6.51 11.75
CA VAL A 238 14.68 7.92 12.08
C VAL A 238 13.74 8.14 13.26
N SER A 239 13.93 9.24 13.98
CA SER A 239 13.03 9.62 15.05
C SER A 239 12.54 11.04 14.89
N VAL A 240 11.33 11.30 15.35
CA VAL A 240 10.82 12.66 15.55
C VAL A 240 10.47 12.87 17.02
N THR A 241 10.72 14.07 17.52
CA THR A 241 10.54 14.42 18.93
C THR A 241 9.44 15.47 19.08
N SER A 242 8.60 15.31 20.09
CA SER A 242 7.53 16.25 20.42
C SER A 242 8.09 17.53 21.05
N ASP A 243 7.24 18.55 21.13
CA ASP A 243 7.49 19.73 21.93
C ASP A 243 7.61 19.37 23.43
N PRO A 244 8.36 20.16 24.22
CA PRO A 244 8.53 19.93 25.65
C PRO A 244 7.20 20.01 26.40
N THR A 245 6.88 18.95 27.14
CA THR A 245 5.66 18.88 27.94
C THR A 245 6.03 18.78 29.42
N PRO A 246 5.74 19.81 30.24
CA PRO A 246 6.02 19.78 31.66
C PRO A 246 5.07 18.82 32.38
N LEU A 247 5.64 17.95 33.22
CA LEU A 247 4.91 17.07 34.11
C LEU A 247 5.19 17.46 35.56
N ALA A 248 4.11 17.72 36.30
CA ALA A 248 4.20 17.88 37.74
C ALA A 248 4.48 16.52 38.38
N VAL A 249 5.57 16.40 39.13
CA VAL A 249 5.87 15.19 39.92
C VAL A 249 5.02 15.22 41.18
N THR A 250 4.39 14.11 41.54
CA THR A 250 3.59 13.98 42.76
C THR A 250 4.19 12.96 43.71
N SER A 251 3.99 13.14 45.01
CA SER A 251 4.52 12.24 46.05
C SER A 251 3.84 10.87 46.10
N LYS A 252 2.80 10.65 45.29
CA LYS A 252 2.05 9.40 45.18
C LYS A 252 1.96 8.98 43.71
N PRO A 253 1.86 7.66 43.45
CA PRO A 253 1.58 7.16 42.12
C PRO A 253 0.31 7.79 41.55
N GLN A 254 0.38 8.29 40.32
CA GLN A 254 -0.75 8.96 39.68
C GLN A 254 -0.83 8.57 38.20
N TYR A 255 -2.05 8.27 37.73
CA TYR A 255 -2.32 8.13 36.31
C TYR A 255 -2.24 9.51 35.64
N ARG A 256 -1.46 9.61 34.56
CA ARG A 256 -1.28 10.84 33.79
C ARG A 256 -1.67 10.60 32.34
N SER A 257 -2.24 11.63 31.72
CA SER A 257 -2.64 11.64 30.30
C SER A 257 -2.17 12.91 29.59
N PRO A 258 -0.87 13.25 29.61
CA PRO A 258 -0.39 14.48 28.98
C PRO A 258 -0.49 14.41 27.45
N PRO A 259 -0.93 15.48 26.79
CA PRO A 259 -0.82 15.62 25.34
C PRO A 259 0.60 16.03 24.96
N PHE A 260 1.21 15.30 24.02
CA PHE A 260 2.49 15.65 23.39
C PHE A 260 2.23 16.20 22.00
N ASN A 261 2.47 17.49 21.81
CA ASN A 261 2.30 18.17 20.51
C ASN A 261 3.57 18.04 19.67
N PHE A 262 3.42 18.01 18.36
CA PHE A 262 4.55 18.12 17.43
C PHE A 262 4.34 19.37 16.58
N SER A 263 5.04 20.45 16.92
CA SER A 263 4.95 21.75 16.24
C SER A 263 5.13 21.70 14.72
N ALA A 264 5.91 20.75 14.20
CA ALA A 264 6.11 20.55 12.77
C ALA A 264 5.04 19.69 12.07
N GLY A 265 4.11 19.08 12.81
CA GLY A 265 3.11 18.15 12.28
C GLY A 265 3.71 17.03 11.41
N PRO A 266 4.75 16.31 11.88
CA PRO A 266 5.47 15.35 11.07
C PRO A 266 4.55 14.21 10.60
N SER A 267 4.76 13.76 9.36
CA SER A 267 4.11 12.57 8.81
C SER A 267 5.07 11.39 8.86
N VAL A 268 4.70 10.34 9.58
CA VAL A 268 5.50 9.11 9.72
C VAL A 268 4.89 7.98 8.89
N PRO A 269 5.69 7.09 8.28
CA PRO A 269 5.16 5.92 7.59
C PRO A 269 4.31 5.04 8.51
N ALA A 270 3.24 4.48 7.95
CA ALA A 270 2.40 3.52 8.65
C ALA A 270 3.12 2.18 8.91
N GLY A 271 2.51 1.37 9.76
CA GLY A 271 3.02 0.08 10.22
C GLY A 271 3.56 0.16 11.65
N GLN A 272 4.38 -0.83 12.04
CA GLN A 272 4.88 -0.94 13.40
C GLN A 272 5.97 0.09 13.70
N ASN A 273 5.65 1.13 14.44
CA ASN A 273 6.59 2.14 14.90
C ASN A 273 6.88 1.93 16.39
N TYR A 274 7.84 2.67 16.94
CA TYR A 274 8.14 2.61 18.37
C TYR A 274 8.04 4.00 18.95
N ILE A 275 7.54 4.10 20.17
CA ILE A 275 7.54 5.35 20.90
C ILE A 275 8.32 5.20 22.19
N ALA A 276 8.91 6.29 22.66
CA ALA A 276 9.51 6.35 23.98
C ALA A 276 9.44 7.75 24.57
N LEU A 277 9.23 7.79 25.87
CA LEU A 277 9.14 9.04 26.62
C LEU A 277 10.49 9.33 27.28
N PHE A 278 10.99 10.55 27.12
CA PHE A 278 12.29 11.00 27.62
C PHE A 278 12.15 12.23 28.48
N ARG A 279 13.10 12.46 29.39
CA ARG A 279 13.32 13.80 29.96
C ARG A 279 14.04 14.67 28.95
N CYS A 280 13.59 15.91 28.79
CA CYS A 280 14.21 16.89 27.91
C CYS A 280 14.35 18.23 28.62
N ASN A 281 15.16 19.13 28.05
CA ASN A 281 15.22 20.51 28.53
C ASN A 281 14.02 21.33 28.03
N SER A 282 13.94 22.59 28.44
CA SER A 282 12.89 23.53 28.00
C SER A 282 12.89 23.83 26.49
N LEU A 283 13.94 23.42 25.76
CA LEU A 283 14.06 23.58 24.31
C LEU A 283 13.73 22.30 23.53
N GLY A 284 13.33 21.23 24.21
CA GLY A 284 12.95 19.96 23.57
C GLY A 284 14.13 19.08 23.19
N VAL A 285 15.33 19.46 23.60
CA VAL A 285 16.53 18.67 23.40
C VAL A 285 16.58 17.59 24.46
N ILE A 286 16.65 16.33 24.02
CA ILE A 286 16.91 15.18 24.88
C ILE A 286 18.36 15.29 25.36
N THR A 287 18.54 15.71 26.61
CA THR A 287 19.85 16.05 27.18
C THR A 287 20.72 14.83 27.44
N ASN A 288 20.11 13.66 27.61
CA ASN A 288 20.77 12.37 27.71
C ASN A 288 19.80 11.27 27.28
N LEU A 289 20.19 10.43 26.32
CA LEU A 289 19.39 9.28 25.88
C LEU A 289 19.14 8.27 27.01
N ASN A 290 19.88 8.35 28.12
CA ASN A 290 19.69 7.50 29.29
C ASN A 290 18.50 7.93 30.16
N ASN A 291 17.89 9.07 29.86
CA ASN A 291 16.78 9.62 30.62
C ASN A 291 15.42 9.20 30.05
N ILE A 292 15.23 7.91 29.73
CA ILE A 292 13.88 7.40 29.51
C ILE A 292 13.07 7.63 30.79
N TYR A 293 11.85 8.10 30.60
CA TYR A 293 10.91 8.42 31.65
C TYR A 293 9.64 7.56 31.50
N PRO A 294 9.17 6.89 32.56
CA PRO A 294 9.87 6.59 33.81
C PRO A 294 11.12 5.71 33.60
N SER A 295 12.07 5.74 34.54
CA SER A 295 13.31 4.95 34.42
C SER A 295 13.03 3.45 34.38
N GLY A 296 13.80 2.71 33.58
CA GLY A 296 13.68 1.26 33.42
C GLY A 296 12.57 0.79 32.47
N ARG A 297 11.90 1.71 31.78
CA ARG A 297 10.96 1.39 30.70
C ARG A 297 11.67 1.21 29.36
N ARG A 298 11.07 0.42 28.48
CA ARG A 298 11.54 0.18 27.11
C ARG A 298 10.58 0.86 26.12
N PRO A 299 11.08 1.27 24.94
CA PRO A 299 10.25 1.66 23.81
C PRO A 299 9.11 0.69 23.56
N LEU A 300 7.90 1.23 23.39
CA LEU A 300 6.69 0.46 23.13
C LEU A 300 6.45 0.42 21.63
N ALA A 301 6.18 -0.77 21.12
CA ALA A 301 5.76 -0.95 19.74
C ALA A 301 4.32 -0.48 19.57
N VAL A 302 4.06 0.32 18.55
CA VAL A 302 2.75 0.91 18.23
C VAL A 302 2.51 0.74 16.74
N ASP A 303 1.40 0.11 16.38
CA ASP A 303 0.99 0.02 14.98
C ASP A 303 0.25 1.31 14.60
N MET A 304 0.90 2.13 13.79
CA MET A 304 0.32 3.39 13.31
C MET A 304 -0.41 3.15 11.99
N ARG A 305 -1.68 3.58 11.94
CA ARG A 305 -2.53 3.38 10.77
C ARG A 305 -2.93 4.72 10.15
N PRO A 306 -2.89 4.85 8.81
CA PRO A 306 -3.42 6.00 8.10
C PRO A 306 -4.90 6.20 8.47
N GLY A 307 -5.30 7.45 8.72
CA GLY A 307 -6.68 7.78 9.12
C GLY A 307 -7.11 7.32 10.53
N SER A 308 -6.29 6.57 11.26
CA SER A 308 -6.61 6.22 12.65
C SER A 308 -6.29 7.38 13.59
N THR A 309 -7.19 7.64 14.54
CA THR A 309 -6.83 8.36 15.75
C THR A 309 -5.88 7.47 16.53
N ILE A 310 -4.66 7.95 16.77
CA ILE A 310 -3.65 7.19 17.51
C ILE A 310 -4.28 6.75 18.84
N PRO A 311 -4.23 5.46 19.18
CA PRO A 311 -4.90 4.96 20.37
C PRO A 311 -4.34 5.64 21.62
N VAL A 312 -5.15 5.66 22.68
CA VAL A 312 -4.62 5.83 24.03
C VAL A 312 -3.60 4.72 24.26
N ILE A 313 -2.36 5.12 24.48
CA ILE A 313 -1.27 4.18 24.71
C ILE A 313 -1.05 4.08 26.21
N ASP A 314 -1.30 2.89 26.76
CA ASP A 314 -0.96 2.56 28.14
C ASP A 314 0.53 2.20 28.23
N TRP A 315 1.31 3.02 28.93
CA TRP A 315 2.76 2.91 29.08
C TRP A 315 3.19 2.58 30.51
#